data_AF-A0A0D2YER6-F1
#
_entry.id   AF-A0A0D2YER6-F1
#
_cell.length_a   1.000
_cell.length_b   1.000
_cell.length_c   1.000
_cell.angle_alpha   90.00
_cell.angle_beta   90.00
_cell.angle_gamma   90.00
#
_symmetry.space_group_name_H-M   'P 1'
#
loop_
_entity.id
_entity.type
_entity.pdbx_description
1 polymer ?
#
loop_
_entity_poly.entity_id
_entity_poly.type
_entity_poly.pdbx_seq_one_letter_code
_entity_poly.pdbx_strand_id
1 'polypeptide(L)'
;MDKVGFTSIVETRFKWPSNCWPKDKKYKELGAWNNENTRLVFEAVTFAPLTRGLDWTIEEVNVLLADVRKELNDPNIHAYWPICSVYGRKPEV
;
A
#
# COMPACT_ATOMS: atom_id res chain seq x y z
N MET A 1 21.19 -7.70 0.35
CA MET A 1 22.01 -7.39 -0.83
C MET A 1 23.48 -7.49 -0.51
N ASP A 2 23.94 -6.85 0.56
CA ASP A 2 25.34 -6.88 0.99
C ASP A 2 25.85 -8.30 1.30
N LYS A 3 25.13 -9.06 2.14
CA LYS A 3 25.46 -10.45 2.49
C LYS A 3 25.55 -11.43 1.31
N VAL A 4 25.07 -11.04 0.13
CA VAL A 4 25.10 -11.86 -1.10
C VAL A 4 26.01 -11.24 -2.18
N GLY A 5 26.88 -10.32 -1.80
CA GLY A 5 27.99 -9.81 -2.61
C GLY A 5 27.66 -8.65 -3.55
N PHE A 6 26.45 -8.08 -3.51
CA PHE A 6 26.12 -6.90 -4.33
C PHE A 6 26.85 -5.67 -3.81
N THR A 7 27.38 -4.87 -4.72
CA THR A 7 28.09 -3.62 -4.43
C THR A 7 27.24 -2.40 -4.81
N SER A 8 27.65 -1.20 -4.36
CA SER A 8 26.96 0.06 -4.70
C SER A 8 25.45 0.01 -4.40
N ILE A 9 25.09 -0.44 -3.20
CA ILE A 9 23.69 -0.59 -2.78
C ILE A 9 23.10 0.80 -2.52
N VAL A 10 21.97 1.08 -3.16
CA VAL A 10 21.19 2.31 -2.97
C VAL A 10 19.81 1.93 -2.45
N GLU A 11 19.39 2.60 -1.38
CA GLU A 11 18.04 2.54 -0.84
C GLU A 11 17.39 3.91 -0.95
N THR A 12 16.26 3.98 -1.64
CA THR A 12 15.43 5.17 -1.71
C THR A 12 14.07 4.87 -1.10
N ARG A 13 13.58 5.76 -0.23
CA ARG A 13 12.25 5.66 0.39
C ARG A 13 11.31 6.68 -0.22
N PHE A 14 10.13 6.21 -0.62
CA PHE A 14 9.05 7.03 -1.15
C PHE A 14 7.84 6.96 -0.22
N LYS A 15 7.05 8.03 -0.22
CA LYS A 15 5.76 8.07 0.47
C LYS A 15 4.67 7.99 -0.57
N TRP A 16 3.79 7.00 -0.45
CA TRP A 16 2.62 6.83 -1.30
C TRP A 16 1.36 7.11 -0.48
N PRO A 17 0.78 8.32 -0.58
CA PRO A 17 -0.43 8.68 0.14
C PRO A 17 -1.57 7.68 -0.15
N SER A 18 -2.40 7.38 0.84
CA SER A 18 -3.56 6.49 0.67
C SER A 18 -4.70 7.16 -0.11
N ASN A 19 -4.75 8.49 -0.11
CA ASN A 19 -5.74 9.30 -0.83
C ASN A 19 -5.21 10.72 -1.12
N CYS A 20 -6.10 11.61 -1.57
CA CYS A 20 -5.80 12.97 -2.02
C CYS A 20 -5.49 14.00 -0.92
N TRP A 21 -5.29 13.59 0.33
CA TRP A 21 -5.00 14.49 1.45
C TRP A 21 -3.77 15.42 1.29
N PRO A 22 -2.68 15.05 0.56
CA PRO A 22 -1.52 15.93 0.46
C PRO A 22 -1.86 17.27 -0.22
N LYS A 23 -1.26 18.36 0.25
CA LYS A 23 -1.39 19.67 -0.40
C LYS A 23 -0.56 19.78 -1.68
N ASP A 24 0.59 19.13 -1.70
CA ASP A 24 1.48 19.09 -2.87
C ASP A 24 0.79 18.40 -4.05
N LYS A 25 0.85 19.02 -5.23
CA LYS A 25 0.11 18.57 -6.42
C LYS A 25 0.54 17.16 -6.86
N LYS A 26 1.84 16.86 -6.82
CA LYS A 26 2.38 15.56 -7.25
C LYS A 26 1.95 14.46 -6.29
N TYR A 27 2.03 14.70 -4.98
CA TYR A 27 1.61 13.71 -4.00
C TYR A 27 0.09 13.54 -3.94
N LYS A 28 -0.68 14.60 -4.18
CA LYS A 28 -2.14 14.52 -4.30
C LYS A 28 -2.56 13.62 -5.46
N GLU A 29 -1.95 13.82 -6.63
CA GLU A 29 -2.21 12.99 -7.81
C GLU A 29 -1.81 11.53 -7.55
N LEU A 30 -0.61 11.29 -6.99
CA LEU A 30 -0.17 9.95 -6.60
C LEU A 30 -1.14 9.28 -5.61
N GLY A 31 -1.66 10.04 -4.65
CA GLY A 31 -2.66 9.58 -3.70
C GLY A 31 -3.97 9.16 -4.36
N ALA A 32 -4.43 9.90 -5.37
CA ALA A 32 -5.62 9.53 -6.16
C ALA A 32 -5.42 8.20 -6.89
N TRP A 33 -4.28 8.04 -7.57
CA TRP A 33 -3.94 6.80 -8.28
C TRP A 33 -3.83 5.61 -7.32
N ASN A 34 -3.19 5.83 -6.17
CA ASN A 34 -3.01 4.79 -5.17
C ASN A 34 -4.36 4.40 -4.52
N ASN A 35 -5.25 5.35 -4.28
CA ASN A 35 -6.59 5.09 -3.74
C ASN A 35 -7.39 4.17 -4.66
N GLU A 36 -7.42 4.46 -5.96
CA GLU A 36 -8.10 3.65 -6.96
C GLU A 36 -7.50 2.23 -7.05
N ASN A 37 -6.18 2.12 -7.07
CA ASN A 37 -5.50 0.83 -7.04
C ASN A 37 -5.87 0.02 -5.80
N THR A 38 -5.82 0.68 -4.63
CA THR A 38 -6.10 0.08 -3.33
C THR A 38 -7.53 -0.43 -3.25
N ARG A 39 -8.50 0.32 -3.78
CA ARG A 39 -9.91 -0.08 -3.83
C ARG A 39 -10.13 -1.40 -4.54
N LEU A 40 -9.43 -1.64 -5.66
CA LEU A 40 -9.54 -2.89 -6.42
C LEU A 40 -8.93 -4.09 -5.70
N VAL A 41 -7.86 -3.86 -4.95
CA VAL A 41 -7.10 -4.94 -4.27
C VAL A 41 -7.72 -5.32 -2.94
N PHE A 42 -8.26 -4.35 -2.19
CA PHE A 42 -8.67 -4.57 -0.79
C PHE A 42 -9.73 -5.66 -0.62
N GLU A 43 -10.72 -5.73 -1.50
CA GLU A 43 -11.76 -6.76 -1.41
C GLU A 43 -11.14 -8.17 -1.56
N ALA A 44 -10.33 -8.38 -2.60
CA ALA A 44 -9.71 -9.67 -2.88
C ALA A 44 -8.76 -10.14 -1.76
N VAL A 45 -7.96 -9.23 -1.19
CA VAL A 45 -6.99 -9.57 -0.14
C VAL A 45 -7.63 -9.77 1.24
N THR A 46 -8.85 -9.29 1.44
CA THR A 46 -9.54 -9.35 2.75
C THR A 46 -10.39 -10.62 2.88
N PHE A 47 -11.10 -11.03 1.83
CA PHE A 47 -12.01 -12.18 1.91
C PHE A 47 -11.30 -13.49 2.29
N ALA A 48 -10.24 -13.86 1.58
CA ALA A 48 -9.59 -15.15 1.77
C ALA A 48 -9.04 -15.36 3.21
N PRO A 49 -8.25 -14.45 3.80
CA PRO A 49 -7.74 -14.65 5.15
C PRO A 49 -8.84 -14.59 6.22
N LEU A 50 -9.84 -13.71 6.09
CA LEU A 50 -10.87 -13.57 7.12
C LEU A 50 -11.85 -14.74 7.10
N THR A 51 -12.29 -15.20 5.92
CA THR A 51 -13.27 -16.29 5.82
C THR A 51 -12.64 -17.68 6.00
N ARG A 52 -11.43 -17.92 5.48
CA ARG A 52 -10.77 -19.25 5.54
C ARG A 52 -9.83 -19.41 6.73
N GLY A 53 -9.33 -18.30 7.28
CA GLY A 53 -8.34 -18.29 8.35
C GLY A 53 -8.90 -17.90 9.70
N LEU A 54 -9.92 -17.02 9.75
CA LEU A 54 -10.52 -16.51 10.98
C LEU A 54 -12.01 -16.87 11.12
N ASP A 55 -12.55 -17.69 10.21
CA ASP A 55 -13.93 -18.17 10.21
C ASP A 55 -15.01 -17.07 10.19
N TRP A 56 -14.68 -15.89 9.65
CA TRP A 56 -15.68 -14.82 9.46
C TRP A 56 -16.69 -15.19 8.39
N THR A 57 -17.93 -14.75 8.57
CA THR A 57 -18.95 -14.80 7.54
C THR A 57 -18.66 -13.79 6.43
N ILE A 58 -19.20 -14.04 5.24
CA ILE A 58 -19.09 -13.10 4.10
C ILE A 58 -19.74 -11.77 4.45
N GLU A 59 -20.82 -11.79 5.22
CA GLU A 59 -21.56 -10.62 5.69
C GLU A 59 -20.69 -9.74 6.59
N GLU A 60 -20.01 -10.33 7.59
CA GLU A 60 -19.08 -9.59 8.48
C GLU A 60 -17.94 -8.93 7.70
N VAL A 61 -17.37 -9.64 6.72
CA VAL A 61 -16.32 -9.10 5.85
C VAL A 61 -16.85 -7.92 5.02
N ASN A 62 -18.06 -8.02 4.50
CA ASN A 62 -18.67 -6.93 3.72
C ASN A 62 -18.95 -5.69 4.57
N VAL A 63 -19.38 -5.86 5.82
CA VAL A 63 -19.55 -4.75 6.78
C VAL A 63 -18.20 -4.06 7.02
N LEU A 64 -17.14 -4.83 7.33
CA LEU A 64 -15.79 -4.28 7.49
C LEU A 64 -15.33 -3.51 6.24
N LEU A 65 -15.52 -4.08 5.05
CA LEU A 65 -15.12 -3.43 3.79
C LEU A 65 -15.91 -2.13 3.53
N ALA A 66 -17.14 -2.00 4.03
CA ALA A 66 -17.90 -0.75 3.92
C ALA A 66 -17.22 0.37 4.72
N ASP A 67 -16.81 0.09 5.96
CA ASP A 67 -16.10 1.06 6.80
C ASP A 67 -14.70 1.38 6.25
N VAL A 68 -13.96 0.37 5.80
CA VAL A 68 -12.64 0.56 5.15
C VAL A 68 -12.75 1.47 3.94
N ARG A 69 -13.75 1.29 3.07
CA ARG A 69 -13.96 2.17 1.90
C ARG A 69 -14.26 3.62 2.30
N LYS A 70 -14.94 3.84 3.42
CA LYS A 70 -15.21 5.17 3.95
C LYS A 70 -13.92 5.83 4.43
N GLU A 71 -13.13 5.14 5.24
CA GLU A 71 -11.87 5.67 5.79
C GLU A 71 -10.81 5.88 4.72
N LEU A 72 -10.71 4.97 3.74
CA LEU A 72 -9.76 5.11 2.64
C LEU A 72 -9.98 6.41 1.86
N ASN A 73 -11.22 6.88 1.77
CA ASN A 73 -11.61 8.11 1.07
C ASN A 73 -11.68 9.36 1.97
N ASP A 74 -11.42 9.24 3.27
CA ASP A 74 -11.43 10.39 4.18
C ASP A 74 -10.10 11.18 4.06
N PRO A 75 -10.12 12.42 3.53
CA PRO A 75 -8.90 13.22 3.41
C PRO A 75 -8.37 13.74 4.76
N ASN A 76 -9.11 13.58 5.87
CA ASN A 76 -8.61 13.88 7.21
C ASN A 76 -7.66 12.79 7.73
N ILE A 77 -7.69 11.59 7.12
CA ILE A 77 -6.78 10.50 7.45
C ILE A 77 -5.53 10.63 6.58
N HIS A 78 -4.43 11.11 7.17
CA HIS A 78 -3.14 11.33 6.50
C HIS A 78 -2.27 10.07 6.41
N ALA A 79 -2.88 8.93 6.05
CA ALA A 79 -2.16 7.67 5.92
C ALA A 79 -1.31 7.63 4.62
N TYR A 80 -0.21 6.89 4.66
CA TYR A 80 0.63 6.64 3.50
C TYR A 80 1.41 5.33 3.63
N TRP A 81 1.75 4.74 2.50
CA TRP A 81 2.60 3.55 2.41
C TRP A 81 4.07 3.98 2.27
N PRO A 82 4.97 3.49 3.13
CA PRO A 82 6.40 3.64 2.93
C PRO A 82 6.87 2.64 1.87
N ILE A 83 7.22 3.13 0.68
CA ILE A 83 7.73 2.30 -0.42
C ILE A 83 9.26 2.37 -0.42
N CYS A 84 9.92 1.24 -0.21
CA CYS A 84 11.36 1.13 -0.29
C CYS A 84 11.76 0.59 -1.66
N SER A 85 12.51 1.38 -2.43
CA SER A 85 13.21 0.92 -3.62
C SER A 85 14.67 0.67 -3.23
N VAL A 86 15.08 -0.59 -3.28
CA VAL A 86 16.45 -0.99 -3.01
C VAL A 86 17.00 -1.64 -4.27
N TYR A 87 18.17 -1.22 -4.70
CA TYR A 87 18.89 -1.84 -5.81
C TYR A 87 20.40 -1.79 -5.55
N GLY A 88 21.13 -2.68 -6.22
CA GLY A 88 22.58 -2.77 -6.11
C GLY A 88 23.17 -3.36 -7.38
N ARG A 89 24.47 -3.17 -7.57
CA ARG A 89 25.20 -3.67 -8.73
C ARG A 89 25.81 -5.03 -8.42
N LYS A 90 25.68 -5.99 -9.35
CA LYS A 90 26.46 -7.23 -9.28
C LYS A 90 27.95 -6.88 -9.38
N PRO A 91 28.83 -7.44 -8.53
CA PRO A 91 30.27 -7.18 -8.60
C PRO A 91 30.82 -7.61 -9.96
N GLU A 92 31.72 -6.79 -10.53
CA GLU A 92 32.56 -7.23 -11.65
C GLU A 92 33.58 -8.23 -11.10
N VAL A 93 33.69 -9.37 -11.78
CA VAL A 93 34.58 -10.47 -11.40
C VAL A 93 36.03 -9.99 -11.37
#